data_AF-A0A2E5RES2-F1
#
_entry.id   AF-A0A2E5RES2-F1
#
_cell.length_a   1.000
_cell.length_b   1.000
_cell.length_c   1.000
_cell.angle_alpha   90.00
_cell.angle_beta   90.00
_cell.angle_gamma   90.00
#
_symmetry.space_group_name_H-M   'P 1'
#
loop_
_entity.id
_entity.type
_entity.pdbx_description
1 polymer ?
#
loop_
_entity_poly.entity_id
_entity_poly.type
_entity_poly.pdbx_seq_one_letter_code
_entity_poly.pdbx_strand_id
1 'polypeptide(L)'
;MSDRYWFSVDSDDLHHHPSVSGHPIRSSVLPWCLDTDSRPMSDALFKSFQSLQEWWVSRIDDDLLTIFIIGEQLDDPRFVEVIQNLISSRRGLTIGIHGLKHICWSAWGDCSDDFSRSLEKSINKIRNVAGESFRPWFRAPGGYIAPWMIPILKNHGIVLDSSINPIRLLRRKTGRDENGKINGWEKMIAAVNQSGIIERDWLTSHGMPTNGPALHLPLLRTHSKWVWKRALTGSRCANEKELLDSSITIISIYWHVLDHGRKKSWSPPIP
;
A
#
# COMPACT_ATOMS: atom_id res chain seq x y z
N MET A 1 -22.43 10.03 -0.72
CA MET A 1 -21.02 10.06 -0.28
C MET A 1 -20.89 9.03 0.82
N SER A 2 -19.83 8.23 0.83
CA SER A 2 -19.60 7.28 1.93
C SER A 2 -19.43 8.05 3.24
N ASP A 3 -19.97 7.51 4.33
CA ASP A 3 -19.83 7.97 5.71
C ASP A 3 -18.64 7.30 6.43
N ARG A 4 -17.89 6.46 5.70
CA ARG A 4 -16.78 5.66 6.20
C ARG A 4 -15.51 5.91 5.41
N TYR A 5 -14.38 5.96 6.11
CA TYR A 5 -13.05 6.04 5.53
C TYR A 5 -12.12 4.95 6.04
N TRP A 6 -11.03 4.75 5.32
CA TRP A 6 -9.96 3.84 5.72
C TRP A 6 -8.59 4.47 5.51
N PHE A 7 -7.78 4.44 6.56
CA PHE A 7 -6.40 4.94 6.55
C PHE A 7 -5.42 3.82 6.33
N SER A 8 -4.52 4.03 5.37
CA SER A 8 -3.44 3.09 5.13
C SER A 8 -2.15 3.80 4.79
N VAL A 9 -1.03 3.19 5.12
CA VAL A 9 0.30 3.69 4.77
C VAL A 9 1.19 2.60 4.22
N ASP A 10 2.09 3.01 3.33
CA ASP A 10 3.11 2.12 2.76
C ASP A 10 4.45 2.39 3.44
N SER A 11 5.16 1.33 3.81
CA SER A 11 6.44 1.40 4.54
C SER A 11 7.65 1.71 3.66
N ASP A 12 7.42 2.13 2.41
CA ASP A 12 8.45 2.46 1.43
C ASP A 12 9.59 3.27 2.06
N ASP A 13 10.81 2.82 1.77
CA ASP A 13 12.05 3.51 2.15
C ASP A 13 12.65 4.16 0.88
N LEU A 14 13.69 4.97 1.04
CA LEU A 14 14.35 5.71 -0.02
C LEU A 14 14.76 4.81 -1.19
N HIS A 15 15.21 3.60 -0.88
CA HIS A 15 15.67 2.62 -1.87
C HIS A 15 14.55 1.81 -2.54
N HIS A 16 13.34 1.82 -1.97
CA HIS A 16 12.16 1.18 -2.53
C HIS A 16 11.52 2.02 -3.64
N HIS A 17 11.90 3.30 -3.78
CA HIS A 17 11.37 4.13 -4.85
C HIS A 17 11.62 3.48 -6.22
N PRO A 18 10.63 3.44 -7.14
CA PRO A 18 10.77 2.75 -8.44
C PRO A 18 11.92 3.24 -9.33
N SER A 19 12.43 4.46 -9.10
CA SER A 19 13.62 4.96 -9.80
C SER A 19 14.93 4.36 -9.29
N VAL A 20 14.90 3.74 -8.10
CA VAL A 20 16.05 3.09 -7.49
C VAL A 20 15.98 1.58 -7.72
N SER A 21 14.87 0.93 -7.35
CA SER A 21 14.69 -0.52 -7.50
C SER A 21 13.23 -0.92 -7.78
N GLY A 22 13.02 -2.16 -8.24
CA GLY A 22 11.71 -2.79 -8.38
C GLY A 22 11.03 -2.65 -9.75
N HIS A 23 11.45 -1.72 -10.62
CA HIS A 23 10.82 -1.47 -11.92
C HIS A 23 11.79 -1.63 -13.10
N PRO A 24 11.47 -2.41 -14.14
CA PRO A 24 12.44 -2.87 -15.14
C PRO A 24 13.18 -1.76 -15.89
N ILE A 25 12.45 -0.68 -16.22
CA ILE A 25 12.97 0.41 -17.06
C ILE A 25 13.35 1.66 -16.25
N ARG A 26 12.83 1.78 -15.01
CA ARG A 26 12.97 3.02 -14.23
C ARG A 26 14.08 2.93 -13.19
N SER A 27 14.38 1.73 -12.72
CA SER A 27 15.32 1.50 -11.66
C SER A 27 16.77 1.72 -12.11
N SER A 28 17.55 2.43 -11.29
CA SER A 28 18.98 2.61 -11.50
C SER A 28 19.80 1.40 -11.04
N VAL A 29 19.26 0.57 -10.14
CA VAL A 29 19.90 -0.68 -9.69
C VAL A 29 19.49 -1.83 -10.62
N LEU A 30 20.49 -2.45 -11.24
CA LEU A 30 20.44 -3.72 -11.97
C LEU A 30 21.46 -4.65 -11.29
N PRO A 31 21.19 -5.96 -11.11
CA PRO A 31 20.31 -6.85 -11.88
C PRO A 31 18.90 -7.07 -11.26
N TRP A 32 18.22 -8.17 -11.64
CA TRP A 32 16.89 -8.58 -11.20
C TRP A 32 16.70 -8.45 -9.68
N CYS A 33 15.60 -7.82 -9.26
CA CYS A 33 15.43 -7.33 -7.90
C CYS A 33 15.30 -8.44 -6.83
N LEU A 34 15.02 -9.69 -7.22
CA LEU A 34 15.04 -10.79 -6.26
C LEU A 34 16.47 -11.21 -5.86
N ASP A 35 17.46 -10.86 -6.69
CA ASP A 35 18.86 -11.24 -6.48
C ASP A 35 19.62 -10.20 -5.65
N THR A 36 18.96 -9.09 -5.28
CA THR A 36 19.58 -8.05 -4.46
C THR A 36 19.44 -8.36 -2.97
N ASP A 37 20.56 -8.22 -2.25
CA ASP A 37 20.59 -8.33 -0.78
C ASP A 37 19.57 -7.41 -0.11
N SER A 38 19.09 -7.82 1.07
CA SER A 38 18.23 -6.98 1.90
C SER A 38 18.97 -5.69 2.27
N ARG A 39 18.28 -4.56 2.12
CA ARG A 39 18.83 -3.25 2.47
C ARG A 39 18.39 -2.86 3.88
N PRO A 40 19.30 -2.37 4.73
CA PRO A 40 18.94 -1.92 6.05
C PRO A 40 17.99 -0.72 5.98
N MET A 41 17.17 -0.56 7.01
CA MET A 41 16.30 0.60 7.19
C MET A 41 17.13 1.88 7.24
N SER A 42 16.70 2.91 6.51
CA SER A 42 17.35 4.22 6.57
C SER A 42 17.01 4.95 7.88
N ASP A 43 17.90 5.85 8.31
CA ASP A 43 17.59 6.74 9.43
C ASP A 43 16.40 7.67 9.15
N ALA A 44 16.14 7.97 7.87
CA ALA A 44 14.99 8.74 7.45
C ALA A 44 13.69 7.97 7.71
N LEU A 45 13.64 6.69 7.35
CA LEU A 45 12.50 5.83 7.63
C LEU A 45 12.32 5.62 9.14
N PHE A 46 13.41 5.37 9.87
CA PHE A 46 13.36 5.23 11.33
C PHE A 46 12.73 6.46 12.01
N LYS A 47 13.22 7.67 11.70
CA LYS A 47 12.66 8.92 12.23
C LYS A 47 11.19 9.11 11.82
N SER A 48 10.86 8.72 10.59
CA SER A 48 9.48 8.83 10.10
C SER A 48 8.52 7.91 10.87
N PHE A 49 8.96 6.71 11.26
CA PHE A 49 8.19 5.84 12.12
C PHE A 49 8.01 6.39 13.54
N GLN A 50 9.03 7.05 14.11
CA GLN A 50 8.88 7.72 15.40
C GLN A 50 7.77 8.79 15.33
N SER A 51 7.80 9.63 14.29
CA SER A 51 6.75 10.63 14.07
C SER A 51 5.38 10.02 13.71
N LEU A 52 5.34 8.88 13.03
CA LEU A 52 4.10 8.12 12.80
C LEU A 52 3.54 7.59 14.12
N GLN A 53 4.37 7.07 15.02
CA GLN A 53 3.96 6.56 16.32
C GLN A 53 3.40 7.68 17.20
N GLU A 54 4.08 8.82 17.28
CA GLU A 54 3.60 10.02 18.00
C GLU A 54 2.23 10.43 17.46
N TRP A 55 2.07 10.48 16.14
CA TRP A 55 0.80 10.78 15.51
C TRP A 55 -0.26 9.72 15.83
N TRP A 56 0.07 8.43 15.74
CA TRP A 56 -0.85 7.32 15.93
C TRP A 56 -1.41 7.23 17.36
N VAL A 57 -0.57 7.46 18.37
CA VAL A 57 -0.98 7.48 19.78
C VAL A 57 -1.85 8.69 20.10
N SER A 58 -1.74 9.78 19.33
CA SER A 58 -2.57 11.00 19.51
C SER A 58 -3.97 10.92 18.92
N ARG A 59 -4.27 9.87 18.15
CA ARG A 59 -5.57 9.69 17.46
C ARG A 59 -6.65 9.19 18.42
N ILE A 60 -7.91 9.49 18.09
CA ILE A 60 -9.08 9.04 18.85
C ILE A 60 -9.18 7.51 18.85
N ASP A 61 -9.62 6.90 19.96
CA ASP A 61 -9.51 5.45 20.22
C ASP A 61 -10.07 4.55 19.12
N ASP A 62 -11.17 4.94 18.48
CA ASP A 62 -11.84 4.13 17.45
C ASP A 62 -11.19 4.21 16.05
N ASP A 63 -10.18 5.06 15.87
CA ASP A 63 -9.45 5.09 14.60
C ASP A 63 -8.63 3.82 14.41
N LEU A 64 -8.62 3.32 13.18
CA LEU A 64 -7.80 2.19 12.74
C LEU A 64 -6.78 2.64 11.70
N LEU A 65 -5.61 2.00 11.71
CA LEU A 65 -4.53 2.24 10.76
C LEU A 65 -4.08 0.92 10.15
N THR A 66 -3.96 0.87 8.83
CA THR A 66 -3.28 -0.25 8.15
C THR A 66 -1.89 0.17 7.67
N ILE A 67 -0.88 -0.63 7.96
CA ILE A 67 0.46 -0.48 7.38
C ILE A 67 0.71 -1.64 6.44
N PHE A 68 0.92 -1.34 5.16
CA PHE A 68 1.41 -2.32 4.20
C PHE A 68 2.93 -2.35 4.26
N ILE A 69 3.49 -3.49 4.68
CA ILE A 69 4.93 -3.64 4.86
C ILE A 69 5.60 -4.47 3.78
N ILE A 70 6.82 -4.05 3.45
CA ILE A 70 7.70 -4.75 2.51
C ILE A 70 8.48 -5.80 3.30
N GLY A 71 8.37 -7.07 2.89
CA GLY A 71 8.87 -8.21 3.64
C GLY A 71 10.38 -8.19 3.91
N GLU A 72 11.21 -7.63 3.01
CA GLU A 72 12.67 -7.52 3.22
C GLU A 72 13.05 -6.59 4.37
N GLN A 73 12.18 -5.65 4.75
CA GLN A 73 12.48 -4.74 5.85
C GLN A 73 12.56 -5.47 7.18
N LEU A 74 11.89 -6.63 7.30
CA LEU A 74 11.94 -7.49 8.49
C LEU A 74 13.26 -8.24 8.64
N ASP A 75 14.19 -8.10 7.68
CA ASP A 75 15.57 -8.58 7.82
C ASP A 75 16.45 -7.61 8.64
N ASP A 76 15.99 -6.35 8.86
CA ASP A 76 16.64 -5.39 9.76
C ASP A 76 15.98 -5.45 11.16
N PRO A 77 16.72 -5.84 12.22
CA PRO A 77 16.19 -5.90 13.58
C PRO A 77 15.61 -4.57 14.08
N ARG A 78 16.15 -3.43 13.63
CA ARG A 78 15.63 -2.10 14.01
C ARG A 78 14.23 -1.88 13.46
N PHE A 79 13.94 -2.39 12.27
CA PHE A 79 12.63 -2.29 11.67
C PHE A 79 11.62 -3.19 12.41
N VAL A 80 12.04 -4.40 12.77
CA VAL A 80 11.23 -5.33 13.57
C VAL A 80 10.85 -4.68 14.91
N GLU A 81 11.81 -4.10 15.61
CA GLU A 81 11.58 -3.39 16.88
C GLU A 81 10.58 -2.24 16.71
N VAL A 82 10.73 -1.42 15.67
CA VAL A 82 9.81 -0.30 15.37
C VAL A 82 8.38 -0.80 15.15
N ILE A 83 8.18 -1.87 14.37
CA ILE A 83 6.84 -2.43 14.13
C ILE A 83 6.24 -3.00 15.40
N GLN A 84 7.02 -3.75 16.20
CA GLN A 84 6.54 -4.31 17.47
C GLN A 84 6.16 -3.22 18.47
N ASN A 85 6.95 -2.15 18.57
CA ASN A 85 6.65 -0.99 19.39
C ASN A 85 5.36 -0.30 18.93
N LEU A 86 5.17 -0.13 17.62
CA LEU A 86 3.97 0.49 17.08
C LEU A 86 2.71 -0.35 17.33
N ILE A 87 2.78 -1.67 17.12
CA ILE A 87 1.71 -2.63 17.45
C ILE A 87 1.33 -2.52 18.94
N SER A 88 2.33 -2.44 19.82
CA SER A 88 2.12 -2.38 21.28
C SER A 88 1.66 -1.02 21.78
N SER A 89 1.87 0.05 21.00
CA SER A 89 1.60 1.43 21.42
C SER A 89 0.12 1.77 21.53
N ARG A 90 -0.73 1.17 20.66
CA ARG A 90 -2.17 1.42 20.62
C ARG A 90 -2.89 0.37 19.77
N ARG A 91 -4.08 -0.07 20.23
CA ARG A 91 -4.96 -1.00 19.52
C ARG A 91 -5.45 -0.41 18.19
N GLY A 92 -5.80 -1.28 17.25
CA GLY A 92 -6.37 -0.87 15.96
C GLY A 92 -5.36 -0.74 14.82
N LEU A 93 -4.10 -1.13 15.07
CA LEU A 93 -3.11 -1.30 14.02
C LEU A 93 -3.32 -2.62 13.28
N THR A 94 -3.37 -2.55 11.97
CA THR A 94 -3.41 -3.70 11.06
C THR A 94 -2.15 -3.71 10.20
N ILE A 95 -1.61 -4.88 9.95
CA ILE A 95 -0.40 -5.08 9.17
C ILE A 95 -0.73 -5.91 7.92
N GLY A 96 -0.59 -5.29 6.76
CA GLY A 96 -0.79 -5.89 5.45
C GLY A 96 0.52 -6.09 4.68
N ILE A 97 0.40 -6.61 3.46
CA ILE A 97 1.51 -7.08 2.63
C ILE A 97 1.76 -6.10 1.49
N HIS A 98 3.00 -5.60 1.39
CA HIS A 98 3.48 -4.75 0.29
C HIS A 98 4.56 -5.43 -0.57
N GLY A 99 4.46 -6.76 -0.70
CA GLY A 99 5.44 -7.58 -1.41
C GLY A 99 6.74 -7.80 -0.64
N LEU A 100 7.68 -8.55 -1.21
CA LEU A 100 8.95 -8.88 -0.54
C LEU A 100 10.04 -7.82 -0.75
N LYS A 101 10.24 -7.37 -1.99
CA LYS A 101 11.34 -6.48 -2.44
C LYS A 101 10.82 -5.22 -3.15
N HIS A 102 9.56 -4.86 -2.91
CA HIS A 102 8.86 -3.76 -3.58
C HIS A 102 8.93 -3.82 -5.14
N ILE A 103 8.74 -5.02 -5.71
CA ILE A 103 8.81 -5.26 -7.16
C ILE A 103 7.49 -4.86 -7.83
N CYS A 104 7.58 -4.04 -8.88
CA CYS A 104 6.47 -3.64 -9.74
C CYS A 104 6.12 -4.77 -10.73
N TRP A 105 5.59 -5.89 -10.24
CA TRP A 105 5.44 -7.16 -10.98
C TRP A 105 4.79 -7.00 -12.36
N SER A 106 3.67 -6.27 -12.45
CA SER A 106 2.96 -6.09 -13.73
C SER A 106 3.78 -5.36 -14.81
N ALA A 107 4.86 -4.68 -14.45
CA ALA A 107 5.78 -4.02 -15.38
C ALA A 107 6.79 -4.98 -16.03
N TRP A 108 7.09 -6.11 -15.38
CA TRP A 108 8.08 -7.10 -15.84
C TRP A 108 7.49 -8.15 -16.80
N GLY A 109 6.16 -8.18 -16.93
CA GLY A 109 5.44 -9.22 -17.67
C GLY A 109 4.75 -10.19 -16.73
N ASP A 110 4.38 -11.36 -17.24
CA ASP A 110 3.90 -12.45 -16.39
C ASP A 110 5.09 -13.18 -15.76
N CYS A 111 5.25 -13.01 -14.46
CA CYS A 111 6.26 -13.68 -13.65
C CYS A 111 5.58 -14.47 -12.52
N SER A 112 4.53 -15.21 -12.87
CA SER A 112 3.64 -15.90 -11.92
C SER A 112 4.36 -16.70 -10.82
N ASP A 113 5.33 -17.55 -11.18
CA ASP A 113 6.04 -18.40 -10.21
C ASP A 113 6.89 -17.57 -9.22
N ASP A 114 7.60 -16.57 -9.74
CA ASP A 114 8.42 -15.66 -8.93
C ASP A 114 7.56 -14.79 -8.03
N PHE A 115 6.45 -14.28 -8.54
CA PHE A 115 5.48 -13.51 -7.76
C PHE A 115 4.89 -14.36 -6.63
N SER A 116 4.44 -15.58 -6.95
CA SER A 116 3.87 -16.53 -5.99
C SER A 116 4.84 -16.84 -4.85
N ARG A 117 6.08 -17.22 -5.19
CA ARG A 117 7.14 -17.52 -4.21
C ARG A 117 7.55 -16.29 -3.39
N SER A 118 7.57 -15.11 -4.01
CA SER A 118 7.87 -13.84 -3.33
C SER A 118 6.77 -13.47 -2.33
N LEU A 119 5.50 -13.65 -2.73
CA LEU A 119 4.33 -13.40 -1.90
C LEU A 119 4.30 -14.32 -0.69
N GLU A 120 4.52 -15.63 -0.88
CA GLU A 120 4.59 -16.61 0.20
C GLU A 120 5.64 -16.23 1.26
N LYS A 121 6.86 -15.89 0.82
CA LYS A 121 7.95 -15.47 1.71
C LYS A 121 7.57 -14.20 2.48
N SER A 122 6.98 -13.22 1.81
CA SER A 122 6.53 -11.98 2.43
C SER A 122 5.45 -12.23 3.49
N ILE A 123 4.44 -13.04 3.16
CA ILE A 123 3.37 -13.45 4.08
C ILE A 123 3.96 -14.10 5.33
N ASN A 124 4.87 -15.06 5.17
CA ASN A 124 5.45 -15.79 6.30
C ASN A 124 6.26 -14.87 7.22
N LYS A 125 7.11 -14.00 6.65
CA LYS A 125 7.88 -13.01 7.43
C LYS A 125 6.97 -12.06 8.20
N ILE A 126 5.99 -11.47 7.51
CA ILE A 126 5.10 -10.47 8.10
C ILE A 126 4.22 -11.11 9.19
N ARG A 127 3.62 -12.27 8.91
CA ARG A 127 2.78 -12.98 9.88
C ARG A 127 3.55 -13.31 11.17
N ASN A 128 4.80 -13.76 11.05
CA ASN A 128 5.63 -14.11 12.20
C ASN A 128 5.92 -12.90 13.11
N VAL A 129 6.12 -11.70 12.54
CA VAL A 129 6.42 -10.49 13.31
C VAL A 129 5.16 -9.79 13.81
N ALA A 130 4.12 -9.71 12.98
CA ALA A 130 2.91 -8.94 13.28
C ALA A 130 1.89 -9.69 14.14
N GLY A 131 1.97 -11.03 14.21
CA GLY A 131 1.08 -11.86 15.02
C GLY A 131 -0.40 -11.57 14.74
N GLU A 132 -1.16 -11.26 15.78
CA GLU A 132 -2.60 -10.96 15.68
C GLU A 132 -2.92 -9.69 14.88
N SER A 133 -1.95 -8.79 14.66
CA SER A 133 -2.15 -7.59 13.83
C SER A 133 -2.06 -7.90 12.33
N PHE A 134 -1.56 -9.09 11.96
CA PHE A 134 -1.47 -9.50 10.56
C PHE A 134 -2.85 -9.66 9.93
N ARG A 135 -3.03 -9.12 8.73
CA ARG A 135 -4.15 -9.45 7.85
C ARG A 135 -3.63 -9.84 6.46
N PRO A 136 -4.23 -10.85 5.81
CA PRO A 136 -3.88 -11.23 4.44
C PRO A 136 -4.49 -10.22 3.46
N TRP A 137 -4.09 -8.96 3.61
CA TRP A 137 -4.49 -7.83 2.80
C TRP A 137 -3.27 -7.41 2.00
N PHE A 138 -3.47 -7.12 0.72
CA PHE A 138 -2.40 -6.85 -0.21
C PHE A 138 -2.46 -5.44 -0.76
N ARG A 139 -1.29 -4.88 -1.02
CA ARG A 139 -1.12 -3.70 -1.87
C ARG A 139 0.09 -3.93 -2.77
N ALA A 140 -0.12 -3.81 -4.07
CA ALA A 140 0.93 -3.98 -5.06
C ALA A 140 1.96 -2.85 -4.95
N PRO A 141 3.27 -3.16 -4.93
CA PRO A 141 4.34 -2.17 -5.01
C PRO A 141 4.13 -1.16 -6.14
N GLY A 142 4.14 0.11 -5.79
CA GLY A 142 3.89 1.22 -6.72
C GLY A 142 2.53 1.17 -7.44
N GLY A 143 1.56 0.36 -6.99
CA GLY A 143 0.25 0.12 -7.62
C GLY A 143 0.32 -0.66 -8.93
N TYR A 144 1.39 -1.44 -9.16
CA TYR A 144 1.56 -2.28 -10.35
C TYR A 144 0.94 -3.65 -10.14
N ILE A 145 -0.35 -3.77 -10.48
CA ILE A 145 -1.18 -4.96 -10.31
C ILE A 145 -1.77 -5.40 -11.65
N ALA A 146 -1.73 -6.68 -12.01
CA ALA A 146 -2.28 -7.19 -13.27
C ALA A 146 -3.29 -8.33 -13.05
N PRO A 147 -4.20 -8.62 -14.01
CA PRO A 147 -5.17 -9.70 -13.90
C PRO A 147 -4.56 -11.07 -13.57
N TRP A 148 -3.40 -11.41 -14.14
CA TRP A 148 -2.71 -12.68 -13.87
C TRP A 148 -2.27 -12.84 -12.40
N MET A 149 -2.09 -11.74 -11.67
CA MET A 149 -1.70 -11.76 -10.26
C MET A 149 -2.87 -12.15 -9.35
N ILE A 150 -4.11 -11.91 -9.76
CA ILE A 150 -5.29 -12.07 -8.90
C ILE A 150 -5.54 -13.52 -8.46
N PRO A 151 -5.51 -14.53 -9.35
CA PRO A 151 -5.62 -15.92 -8.93
C PRO A 151 -4.52 -16.33 -7.95
N ILE A 152 -3.31 -15.79 -8.10
CA ILE A 152 -2.17 -16.07 -7.21
C ILE A 152 -2.42 -15.46 -5.84
N LEU A 153 -2.84 -14.19 -5.77
CA LEU A 153 -3.24 -13.54 -4.51
C LEU A 153 -4.30 -14.38 -3.79
N LYS A 154 -5.34 -14.82 -4.52
CA LYS A 154 -6.41 -15.64 -3.95
C LYS A 154 -5.89 -16.97 -3.40
N ASN A 155 -5.01 -17.65 -4.14
CA ASN A 155 -4.41 -18.92 -3.73
C ASN A 155 -3.53 -18.80 -2.48
N HIS A 156 -2.93 -17.63 -2.27
CA HIS A 156 -2.18 -17.30 -1.05
C HIS A 156 -3.06 -16.80 0.11
N GLY A 157 -4.39 -16.89 -0.04
CA GLY A 157 -5.36 -16.54 0.99
C GLY A 157 -5.58 -15.04 1.15
N ILE A 158 -5.16 -14.21 0.18
CA ILE A 158 -5.46 -12.78 0.19
C ILE A 158 -6.97 -12.57 0.06
N VAL A 159 -7.52 -11.74 0.93
CA VAL A 159 -8.98 -11.45 0.99
C VAL A 159 -9.32 -10.01 0.63
N LEU A 160 -8.36 -9.09 0.74
CA LEU A 160 -8.52 -7.68 0.42
C LEU A 160 -7.33 -7.19 -0.39
N ASP A 161 -7.59 -6.42 -1.44
CA ASP A 161 -6.61 -5.68 -2.22
C ASP A 161 -6.88 -4.16 -2.13
N SER A 162 -5.83 -3.37 -2.23
CA SER A 162 -5.92 -1.91 -2.30
C SER A 162 -4.83 -1.38 -3.23
N SER A 163 -4.87 -1.86 -4.47
CA SER A 163 -3.89 -1.57 -5.51
C SER A 163 -4.48 -0.74 -6.66
N ILE A 164 -5.80 -0.73 -6.81
CA ILE A 164 -6.47 -0.06 -7.93
C ILE A 164 -6.50 1.45 -7.68
N ASN A 165 -5.96 2.17 -8.67
CA ASN A 165 -6.14 3.61 -8.79
C ASN A 165 -6.96 3.90 -10.05
N PRO A 166 -8.26 4.22 -9.94
CA PRO A 166 -9.19 4.25 -11.08
C PRO A 166 -8.93 5.37 -12.11
N ILE A 167 -7.80 6.06 -12.02
CA ILE A 167 -7.38 7.07 -12.99
C ILE A 167 -6.92 6.43 -14.29
N ARG A 168 -7.53 6.86 -15.39
CA ARG A 168 -7.22 6.39 -16.75
C ARG A 168 -5.74 6.52 -17.12
N LEU A 169 -5.06 7.59 -16.71
CA LEU A 169 -3.62 7.78 -16.99
C LEU A 169 -2.74 6.71 -16.33
N LEU A 170 -3.21 6.10 -15.25
CA LEU A 170 -2.47 5.08 -14.50
C LEU A 170 -2.73 3.66 -14.98
N ARG A 171 -3.59 3.46 -15.99
CA ARG A 171 -3.88 2.14 -16.56
C ARG A 171 -2.66 1.34 -17.01
N ARG A 172 -1.54 2.00 -17.34
CA ARG A 172 -0.29 1.31 -17.69
C ARG A 172 0.24 0.42 -16.56
N LYS A 173 -0.16 0.68 -15.32
CA LYS A 173 0.18 -0.13 -14.14
C LYS A 173 -0.53 -1.48 -14.13
N THR A 174 -1.49 -1.72 -15.04
CA THR A 174 -2.18 -3.00 -15.14
C THR A 174 -1.42 -4.08 -15.90
N GLY A 175 -0.17 -3.80 -16.29
CA GLY A 175 0.58 -4.62 -17.22
C GLY A 175 -0.06 -4.68 -18.61
N ARG A 176 0.48 -5.59 -19.43
CA ARG A 176 0.00 -5.87 -20.79
C ARG A 176 -0.50 -7.31 -20.89
N ASP A 177 -1.41 -7.56 -21.82
CA ASP A 177 -1.84 -8.91 -22.20
C ASP A 177 -0.86 -9.55 -23.20
N GLU A 178 -1.13 -10.80 -23.59
CA GLU A 178 -0.37 -11.60 -24.56
C GLU A 178 -0.16 -10.89 -25.91
N ASN A 179 -1.04 -9.97 -26.28
CA ASN A 179 -0.97 -9.19 -27.52
C ASN A 179 -0.25 -7.85 -27.32
N GLY A 180 0.36 -7.62 -26.15
CA GLY A 180 1.05 -6.39 -25.80
C GLY A 180 0.12 -5.22 -25.52
N LYS A 181 -1.21 -5.41 -25.43
CA LYS A 181 -2.16 -4.33 -25.13
C LYS A 181 -2.26 -4.12 -23.63
N ILE A 182 -2.38 -2.88 -23.18
CA ILE A 182 -2.60 -2.57 -21.77
C ILE A 182 -3.92 -3.20 -21.31
N ASN A 183 -3.89 -3.96 -20.20
CA ASN A 183 -5.08 -4.63 -19.68
C ASN A 183 -6.22 -3.65 -19.34
N GLY A 184 -5.89 -2.55 -18.66
CA GLY A 184 -6.85 -1.54 -18.20
C GLY A 184 -7.54 -1.92 -16.89
N TRP A 185 -8.10 -0.92 -16.22
CA TRP A 185 -8.76 -1.11 -14.92
C TRP A 185 -10.02 -1.96 -15.00
N GLU A 186 -10.73 -1.96 -16.13
CA GLU A 186 -11.92 -2.79 -16.34
C GLU A 186 -11.59 -4.29 -16.25
N LYS A 187 -10.56 -4.76 -16.97
CA LYS A 187 -10.09 -6.16 -16.87
C LYS A 187 -9.61 -6.48 -15.45
N MET A 188 -8.95 -5.53 -14.80
CA MET A 188 -8.45 -5.69 -13.43
C MET A 188 -9.60 -5.88 -12.43
N ILE A 189 -10.61 -5.01 -12.48
CA ILE A 189 -11.81 -5.08 -11.63
C ILE A 189 -12.57 -6.39 -11.89
N ALA A 190 -12.71 -6.81 -13.16
CA ALA A 190 -13.34 -8.08 -13.50
C ALA A 190 -12.61 -9.28 -12.87
N ALA A 191 -11.27 -9.30 -12.91
CA ALA A 191 -10.48 -10.36 -12.30
C ALA A 191 -10.66 -10.41 -10.77
N VAL A 192 -10.59 -9.25 -10.10
CA VAL A 192 -10.85 -9.15 -8.65
C VAL A 192 -12.23 -9.70 -8.30
N ASN A 193 -13.28 -9.21 -8.97
CA ASN A 193 -14.66 -9.62 -8.72
C ASN A 193 -14.85 -11.13 -8.89
N GLN A 194 -14.24 -11.73 -9.92
CA GLN A 194 -14.31 -13.17 -10.17
C GLN A 194 -13.61 -13.99 -9.07
N SER A 195 -12.55 -13.48 -8.48
CA SER A 195 -11.81 -14.15 -7.39
C SER A 195 -12.47 -14.03 -6.00
N GLY A 196 -13.42 -13.11 -5.84
CA GLY A 196 -14.00 -12.77 -4.55
C GLY A 196 -13.01 -12.11 -3.58
N ILE A 197 -11.92 -11.51 -4.08
CA ILE A 197 -11.10 -10.56 -3.31
C ILE A 197 -11.86 -9.24 -3.24
N ILE A 198 -11.83 -8.58 -2.10
CA ILE A 198 -12.47 -7.28 -1.92
C ILE A 198 -11.47 -6.20 -2.28
N GLU A 199 -11.79 -5.37 -3.29
CA GLU A 199 -10.97 -4.21 -3.61
C GLU A 199 -11.43 -2.97 -2.84
N ARG A 200 -10.43 -2.22 -2.35
CA ARG A 200 -10.59 -0.90 -1.78
C ARG A 200 -9.78 0.10 -2.60
N ASP A 201 -10.42 0.60 -3.66
CA ASP A 201 -9.83 1.55 -4.58
C ASP A 201 -9.60 2.90 -3.91
N TRP A 202 -8.59 3.61 -4.39
CA TRP A 202 -8.19 4.87 -3.77
C TRP A 202 -9.10 6.02 -4.16
N LEU A 203 -9.29 6.95 -3.21
CA LEU A 203 -9.93 8.22 -3.47
C LEU A 203 -9.25 8.94 -4.65
N THR A 204 -10.07 9.42 -5.58
CA THR A 204 -9.64 10.24 -6.72
C THR A 204 -10.62 11.39 -6.89
N SER A 205 -10.23 12.42 -7.63
CA SER A 205 -11.07 13.60 -7.86
C SER A 205 -10.82 14.14 -9.25
N HIS A 206 -11.88 14.29 -10.06
CA HIS A 206 -11.80 14.86 -11.41
C HIS A 206 -10.71 14.19 -12.29
N GLY A 207 -10.55 12.86 -12.16
CA GLY A 207 -9.52 12.11 -12.89
C GLY A 207 -8.08 12.34 -12.42
N MET A 208 -7.87 13.01 -11.28
CA MET A 208 -6.57 13.29 -10.69
C MET A 208 -6.33 12.46 -9.42
N PRO A 209 -5.07 12.10 -9.14
CA PRO A 209 -4.72 11.38 -7.93
C PRO A 209 -4.76 12.33 -6.74
N THR A 210 -5.25 11.84 -5.60
CA THR A 210 -5.31 12.61 -4.36
C THR A 210 -4.54 11.98 -3.21
N ASN A 211 -3.86 10.87 -3.46
CA ASN A 211 -3.16 10.07 -2.46
C ASN A 211 -1.65 9.98 -2.76
N GLY A 212 -0.86 9.52 -1.78
CA GLY A 212 0.57 9.30 -1.93
C GLY A 212 1.31 10.54 -2.45
N PRO A 213 2.05 10.47 -3.57
CA PRO A 213 2.84 11.59 -4.08
C PRO A 213 2.03 12.88 -4.34
N ALA A 214 0.73 12.77 -4.65
CA ALA A 214 -0.12 13.92 -4.93
C ALA A 214 -0.26 14.88 -3.73
N LEU A 215 -0.04 14.39 -2.51
CA LEU A 215 -0.05 15.19 -1.28
C LEU A 215 1.13 16.17 -1.18
N HIS A 216 2.14 16.02 -2.03
CA HIS A 216 3.40 16.75 -1.94
C HIS A 216 3.77 17.51 -3.22
N LEU A 217 3.19 17.13 -4.36
CA LEU A 217 3.42 17.83 -5.63
C LEU A 217 2.76 19.22 -5.61
N PRO A 218 3.42 20.29 -6.13
CA PRO A 218 2.81 21.61 -6.24
C PRO A 218 1.46 21.56 -6.97
N LEU A 219 0.51 22.43 -6.56
CA LEU A 219 -0.89 22.46 -7.00
C LEU A 219 -1.73 21.25 -6.58
N LEU A 220 -1.26 20.03 -6.85
CA LEU A 220 -1.92 18.78 -6.44
C LEU A 220 -2.02 18.66 -4.92
N ARG A 221 -1.03 19.17 -4.18
CA ARG A 221 -1.04 19.18 -2.72
C ARG A 221 -2.26 19.91 -2.16
N THR A 222 -2.52 21.12 -2.65
CA THR A 222 -3.66 21.93 -2.18
C THR A 222 -4.97 21.27 -2.57
N HIS A 223 -5.06 20.77 -3.81
CA HIS A 223 -6.23 20.03 -4.27
C HIS A 223 -6.49 18.77 -3.43
N SER A 224 -5.48 17.93 -3.22
CA SER A 224 -5.58 16.68 -2.46
C SER A 224 -6.02 16.93 -1.02
N LYS A 225 -5.42 17.92 -0.34
CA LYS A 225 -5.82 18.33 1.01
C LYS A 225 -7.29 18.78 1.07
N TRP A 226 -7.72 19.58 0.10
CA TRP A 226 -9.11 20.03 0.02
C TRP A 226 -10.07 18.86 -0.22
N VAL A 227 -9.72 17.94 -1.14
CA VAL A 227 -10.52 16.74 -1.43
C VAL A 227 -10.64 15.86 -0.18
N TRP A 228 -9.53 15.58 0.51
CA TRP A 228 -9.55 14.78 1.74
C TRP A 228 -10.42 15.42 2.80
N LYS A 229 -10.20 16.71 3.10
CA LYS A 229 -11.02 17.42 4.10
C LYS A 229 -12.50 17.33 3.75
N ARG A 230 -12.88 17.60 2.50
CA ARG A 230 -14.28 17.54 2.06
C ARG A 230 -14.85 16.12 2.14
N ALA A 231 -14.09 15.11 1.73
CA ALA A 231 -14.55 13.72 1.67
C ALA A 231 -14.69 13.09 3.07
N LEU A 232 -13.81 13.47 4.01
CA LEU A 232 -13.75 12.89 5.34
C LEU A 232 -14.59 13.63 6.38
N THR A 233 -15.04 14.87 6.10
CA THR A 233 -15.85 15.66 7.04
C THR A 233 -17.14 14.91 7.39
N GLY A 234 -17.37 14.65 8.68
CA GLY A 234 -18.55 13.93 9.17
C GLY A 234 -18.52 12.42 8.94
N SER A 235 -17.41 11.88 8.41
CA SER A 235 -17.21 10.43 8.24
C SER A 235 -16.49 9.84 9.46
N ARG A 236 -16.60 8.52 9.64
CA ARG A 236 -15.90 7.76 10.68
C ARG A 236 -14.96 6.71 10.10
N CYS A 237 -14.04 6.20 10.91
CA CYS A 237 -13.19 5.09 10.50
C CYS A 237 -14.02 3.81 10.28
N ALA A 238 -13.73 3.10 9.20
CA ALA A 238 -14.31 1.80 8.90
C ALA A 238 -13.63 0.72 9.75
N ASN A 239 -14.42 -0.18 10.34
CA ASN A 239 -13.86 -1.33 11.03
C ASN A 239 -13.51 -2.48 10.06
N GLU A 240 -12.85 -3.51 10.56
CA GLU A 240 -12.41 -4.66 9.75
C GLU A 240 -13.55 -5.38 9.02
N LYS A 241 -14.70 -5.58 9.68
CA LYS A 241 -15.85 -6.25 9.06
C LYS A 241 -16.39 -5.41 7.90
N GLU A 242 -16.44 -4.10 8.08
CA GLU A 242 -16.87 -3.17 7.04
C GLU A 242 -15.89 -3.14 5.87
N LEU A 243 -14.58 -3.17 6.15
CA LEU A 243 -13.53 -3.31 5.13
C LEU A 243 -13.68 -4.59 4.31
N LEU A 244 -14.18 -5.66 4.93
CA LEU A 244 -14.45 -6.94 4.30
C LEU A 244 -15.89 -7.11 3.80
N ASP A 245 -16.68 -6.04 3.71
CA ASP A 245 -18.01 -6.05 3.11
C ASP A 245 -18.01 -5.30 1.77
N SER A 246 -18.11 -6.05 0.68
CA SER A 246 -18.13 -5.48 -0.69
C SER A 246 -19.34 -4.59 -0.97
N SER A 247 -20.42 -4.69 -0.18
CA SER A 247 -21.60 -3.83 -0.34
C SER A 247 -21.43 -2.44 0.28
N ILE A 248 -20.46 -2.30 1.20
CA ILE A 248 -20.17 -1.02 1.86
C ILE A 248 -19.19 -0.22 1.02
N THR A 249 -19.57 1.00 0.67
CA THR A 249 -18.64 1.97 0.04
C THR A 249 -17.72 2.53 1.12
N ILE A 250 -16.41 2.62 0.86
CA ILE A 250 -15.40 3.14 1.79
C ILE A 250 -14.51 4.14 1.06
N ILE A 251 -14.20 5.25 1.73
CA ILE A 251 -13.23 6.23 1.24
C ILE A 251 -11.83 5.76 1.63
N SER A 252 -11.14 5.10 0.71
CA SER A 252 -9.77 4.62 0.94
C SER A 252 -8.77 5.72 0.64
N ILE A 253 -7.95 6.08 1.63
CA ILE A 253 -6.86 7.03 1.46
C ILE A 253 -5.53 6.40 1.87
N TYR A 254 -4.45 6.86 1.25
CA TYR A 254 -3.12 6.39 1.58
C TYR A 254 -2.01 7.44 1.40
N TRP A 255 -0.92 7.26 2.15
CA TRP A 255 0.33 7.99 2.06
C TRP A 255 1.52 7.07 2.44
N HIS A 256 2.74 7.58 2.51
CA HIS A 256 3.90 6.76 2.89
C HIS A 256 4.37 7.10 4.30
N VAL A 257 4.94 6.13 5.02
CA VAL A 257 5.54 6.39 6.33
C VAL A 257 6.57 7.52 6.24
N LEU A 258 7.43 7.51 5.21
CA LEU A 258 8.43 8.57 4.96
C LEU A 258 7.86 10.00 4.89
N ASP A 259 6.56 10.16 4.63
CA ASP A 259 5.96 11.49 4.59
C ASP A 259 5.92 12.14 5.99
N HIS A 260 5.87 11.34 7.06
CA HIS A 260 5.94 11.84 8.45
C HIS A 260 7.31 12.47 8.78
N GLY A 261 8.40 12.00 8.18
CA GLY A 261 9.75 12.55 8.37
C GLY A 261 10.05 13.83 7.57
N ARG A 262 9.10 14.32 6.77
CA ARG A 262 9.28 15.56 6.00
C ARG A 262 9.31 16.78 6.94
N LYS A 263 10.07 17.82 6.54
CA LYS A 263 10.23 19.08 7.30
C LYS A 263 8.88 19.59 7.84
N LYS A 264 8.87 19.99 9.14
CA LYS A 264 7.71 20.48 9.92
C LYS A 264 6.69 19.41 10.36
N SER A 265 7.13 18.18 10.62
CA SER A 265 6.28 17.10 11.17
C SER A 265 4.98 16.96 10.40
N TRP A 266 5.09 16.69 9.10
CA TRP A 266 3.91 16.57 8.25
C TRP A 266 2.96 15.52 8.84
N SER A 267 1.70 15.92 9.02
CA SER A 267 0.61 15.04 9.41
C SER A 267 -0.39 14.90 8.26
N PRO A 268 -1.03 13.73 8.14
CA PRO A 268 -2.09 13.54 7.16
C PRO A 268 -3.23 14.54 7.42
N PRO A 269 -3.79 15.19 6.38
CA PRO A 269 -4.84 16.20 6.50
C PRO A 269 -6.22 15.55 6.73
N ILE A 270 -6.34 14.81 7.83
CA ILE A 270 -7.53 14.04 8.19
C ILE A 270 -8.18 14.62 9.46
N PRO A 271 -9.51 14.45 9.64
CA PRO A 271 -10.25 15.00 10.78
C PRO A 271 -9.72 14.56 12.14
#